data_AF-A0AAV1K9V7-F1
#
_entry.id   AF-A0AAV1K9V7-F1
#
_cell.length_a   1.000
_cell.length_b   1.000
_cell.length_c   1.000
_cell.angle_alpha   90.00
_cell.angle_beta   90.00
_cell.angle_gamma   90.00
#
_symmetry.space_group_name_H-M   'P 1'
#
loop_
_entity.id
_entity.type
_entity.pdbx_description
1 polymer ?
#
loop_
_entity_poly.entity_id
_entity_poly.type
_entity_poly.pdbx_seq_one_letter_code
_entity_poly.pdbx_strand_id
1 'polypeptide(L)' 'MLIVQKYTFAQTTNDGRYWNCSKKLSNKCPAKLRFDSSGRLVHYELKHNHLPPQFYRDSCGKYVKL' A
#
# COMPACT_ATOMS: atom_id res chain seq x y z
N MET A 1 -3.83 -7.40 1.79
CA MET A 1 -3.20 -6.09 2.06
C MET A 1 -1.76 -6.33 2.44
N LEU A 2 -0.81 -5.57 1.89
CA LEU A 2 0.62 -5.65 2.26
C LEU A 2 1.04 -4.36 2.96
N ILE A 3 1.99 -4.47 3.90
CA ILE A 3 2.60 -3.31 4.56
C ILE A 3 4.10 -3.32 4.24
N VAL A 4 4.58 -2.26 3.61
CA VAL A 4 5.99 -2.07 3.23
C VAL A 4 6.38 -0.66 3.63
N GLN A 5 7.45 -0.51 4.41
CA GLN A 5 7.95 0.78 4.89
C GLN A 5 6.87 1.68 5.54
N LYS A 6 5.98 1.09 6.35
CA LYS A 6 4.84 1.78 7.00
C LYS A 6 3.73 2.27 6.04
N TYR A 7 3.84 1.99 4.75
CA TYR A 7 2.80 2.24 3.76
C TYR A 7 2.03 0.96 3.44
N THR A 8 0.77 1.13 3.05
CA THR A 8 -0.12 0.01 2.75
C THR A 8 -0.29 -0.12 1.24
N PHE A 9 -0.30 -1.35 0.74
CA PHE A 9 -0.51 -1.68 -0.65
C PHE A 9 -1.72 -2.62 -0.79
N ALA A 10 -2.48 -2.42 -1.86
CA ALA A 10 -3.67 -3.21 -2.20
C ALA A 10 -3.67 -3.56 -3.68
N GLN A 11 -4.30 -4.69 -4.01
CA GLN A 11 -4.63 -5.03 -5.39
C GLN A 11 -5.78 -4.11 -5.82
N THR A 12 -5.51 -3.23 -6.77
CA THR A 12 -6.52 -2.31 -7.34
C THR A 12 -6.89 -2.70 -8.77
N THR A 13 -6.42 -3.86 -9.23
CA THR A 13 -6.62 -4.42 -10.56
C THR A 13 -7.05 -5.87 -10.43
N ASN A 14 -7.72 -6.41 -11.45
CA ASN A 14 -8.12 -7.83 -11.47
C ASN A 14 -6.93 -8.79 -11.54
N ASP A 15 -5.75 -8.30 -11.93
CA ASP A 15 -4.52 -9.06 -11.89
C ASP A 15 -3.88 -8.98 -10.49
N GLY A 16 -3.94 -10.10 -9.77
CA GLY A 16 -3.42 -10.22 -8.40
C GLY A 16 -1.90 -10.05 -8.25
N ARG A 17 -1.16 -9.99 -9.36
CA ARG A 17 0.28 -9.72 -9.37
C ARG A 17 0.61 -8.25 -9.13
N TYR A 18 -0.33 -7.35 -9.35
CA TYR A 18 -0.12 -5.90 -9.22
C TYR A 18 -0.68 -5.37 -7.91
N TRP A 19 0.17 -4.68 -7.18
CA TRP A 19 -0.17 -4.05 -5.92
C TRP A 19 0.18 -2.59 -6.00
N ASN A 20 -0.80 -1.71 -5.81
CA ASN A 20 -0.58 -0.27 -5.78
C ASN A 20 -0.66 0.22 -4.34
N CYS A 21 0.03 1.32 -4.03
CA CYS A 21 -0.17 1.99 -2.76
C CYS A 21 -1.67 2.26 -2.55
N SER A 22 -2.18 2.06 -1.35
CA SER A 22 -3.61 2.25 -1.04
C SER A 22 -4.09 3.71 -1.26
N LYS A 23 -3.17 4.66 -1.43
CA LYS A 23 -3.45 6.06 -1.79
C LYS A 23 -3.26 6.34 -3.30
N LYS A 24 -3.23 5.30 -4.15
CA LYS A 24 -3.11 5.41 -5.62
C LYS A 24 -4.18 6.32 -6.22
N LEU A 25 -5.43 6.13 -5.82
CA LEU A 25 -6.55 6.94 -6.34
C LEU A 25 -6.63 8.31 -5.67
N SER A 26 -6.52 8.37 -4.33
CA SER A 26 -6.69 9.62 -3.59
C SER A 26 -5.53 10.61 -3.74
N ASN A 27 -4.28 10.13 -3.80
CA ASN A 27 -3.08 10.97 -3.85
C ASN A 27 -2.31 10.82 -5.16
N LYS A 28 -2.85 10.07 -6.14
CA LYS A 28 -2.15 9.73 -7.39
C LYS A 28 -0.76 9.13 -7.13
N CYS A 29 -0.63 8.37 -6.03
CA CYS A 29 0.66 7.87 -5.58
C CYS A 29 1.32 6.97 -6.66
N PRO A 30 2.60 7.17 -7.01
CA PRO A 30 3.25 6.35 -8.03
C PRO A 30 3.65 4.96 -7.50
N ALA A 31 3.78 4.80 -6.18
CA ALA A 31 4.30 3.59 -5.57
C ALA A 31 3.47 2.33 -5.89
N LYS A 32 4.17 1.26 -6.28
CA LYS A 32 3.61 -0.01 -6.74
C LYS A 32 4.59 -1.17 -6.56
N LEU A 33 4.07 -2.39 -6.49
CA LEU A 33 4.81 -3.64 -6.49
C LEU A 33 4.22 -4.54 -7.58
N ARG A 34 5.07 -5.33 -8.22
CA ARG A 34 4.67 -6.33 -9.20
C ARG A 34 5.36 -7.65 -8.88
N PHE A 35 4.56 -8.70 -8.82
CA PHE A 35 5.02 -10.06 -8.61
C PHE A 35 4.96 -10.87 -9.91
N ASP A 36 5.74 -11.95 -10.01
CA ASP A 36 5.55 -12.95 -11.05
C ASP A 36 4.46 -13.98 -10.66
N SER A 37 4.20 -14.95 -11.53
CA SER A 37 3.23 -16.03 -11.26
C SER A 37 3.66 -16.97 -10.13
N SER A 38 4.93 -16.97 -9.75
CA SER A 38 5.46 -17.74 -8.62
C SER A 38 5.43 -16.95 -7.31
N GLY A 39 4.91 -15.72 -7.32
CA GLY A 39 4.84 -14.85 -6.15
C GLY A 39 6.15 -14.15 -5.81
N ARG A 40 7.15 -14.13 -6.70
CA ARG A 40 8.41 -13.41 -6.49
C ARG A 40 8.25 -11.96 -6.89
N LEU A 41 8.79 -11.04 -6.09
CA LEU A 41 8.78 -9.61 -6.42
C LEU A 41 9.75 -9.35 -7.59
N VAL A 42 9.21 -8.90 -8.73
CA VAL A 42 9.99 -8.64 -9.95
C VAL A 42 10.15 -7.16 -10.26
N HIS A 43 9.32 -6.29 -9.69
CA HIS A 43 9.44 -4.84 -9.83
C HIS A 43 8.83 -4.12 -8.63
N TYR A 44 9.47 -3.03 -8.20
CA TYR A 44 8.96 -2.17 -7.14
C TYR A 44 9.29 -0.70 -7.41
N GLU A 45 8.36 0.17 -7.03
CA GLU A 45 8.53 1.61 -6.91
C GLU A 45 8.03 2.00 -5.52
N LEU A 46 8.95 2.41 -4.64
CA LEU A 46 8.66 2.70 -3.22
C LEU A 46 8.66 4.20 -2.91
N LYS A 47 8.86 5.06 -3.91
CA LYS A 47 8.78 6.51 -3.71
C LYS A 47 7.33 6.92 -3.56
N HIS A 48 6.98 7.39 -2.37
CA HIS A 48 5.65 7.95 -2.08
C HIS A 48 5.66 9.47 -2.24
N ASN A 49 4.53 10.03 -2.66
CA ASN A 49 4.29 11.47 -2.74
C ASN A 49 3.38 11.98 -1.60
N HIS A 50 3.26 11.20 -0.54
CA HIS A 50 2.46 11.52 0.64
C HIS A 50 3.10 10.91 1.88
N LEU A 51 2.76 11.45 3.04
CA LEU A 51 3.19 10.90 4.32
C LEU A 51 2.56 9.52 4.59
N PRO A 52 3.20 8.66 5.40
CA PRO A 52 2.61 7.41 5.83
C PRO A 52 1.25 7.64 6.50
N PRO A 53 0.30 6.69 6.41
CA PRO A 53 -0.94 6.77 7.16
C PRO A 53 -0.65 6.91 8.65
N GLN A 54 -1.24 7.93 9.28
CA GLN A 54 -1.22 8.07 10.72
C GLN A 54 -2.42 7.32 11.29
N PHE A 55 -2.17 6.52 12.32
CA PHE A 55 -3.20 5.84 13.09
C PHE A 55 -3.17 6.41 14.49
N TYR A 56 -4.32 6.76 15.04
CA TYR A 56 -4.42 6.96 16.49
C TYR A 56 -5.08 5.74 17.11
N ARG A 57 -4.63 5.40 18.31
CA ARG A 57 -5.28 4.39 19.14
C ARG A 57 -6.37 5.10 19.92
N ASP A 58 -7.63 4.69 19.73
CA ASP A 58 -8.73 5.21 20.54
C ASP A 58 -8.62 4.71 21.99
N SER A 59 -9.43 5.28 22.89
CA SER A 59 -9.46 4.91 24.31
C SER A 59 -9.85 3.44 24.55
N CYS A 60 -10.44 2.77 23.56
CA CYS A 60 -10.84 1.37 23.59
C CYS A 60 -9.80 0.43 22.95
N GLY A 61 -8.66 0.95 22.50
CA GLY A 61 -7.57 0.17 21.91
C GLY A 61 -7.69 -0.14 20.42
N LYS A 62 -8.68 0.40 19.70
CA LYS A 62 -8.78 0.25 18.24
C LYS A 62 -7.88 1.25 17.53
N TYR A 63 -7.27 0.83 16.43
CA TYR A 63 -6.48 1.70 15.55
C TYR A 63 -7.38 2.29 14.48
N VAL A 64 -7.60 3.61 14.56
CA VAL A 64 -8.41 4.34 13.58
C VAL A 64 -7.47 5.15 12.70
N LYS A 65 -7.67 5.05 11.39
CA LYS A 65 -6.94 5.83 10.39
C LYS A 65 -7.50 7.26 10.38
N LEU A 66 -6.62 8.26 10.50
CA LEU A 66 -6.97 9.68 10.34
C LEU A 66 -7.38 10.01 8.89
#